data_AF-A0A1H4FHY0-F1
#
_entry.id   AF-A0A1H4FHY0-F1
#
_cell.length_a   1.000
_cell.length_b   1.000
_cell.length_c   1.000
_cell.angle_alpha   90.00
_cell.angle_beta   90.00
_cell.angle_gamma   90.00
#
_symmetry.space_group_name_H-M   'P 1'
#
loop_
_entity.id
_entity.type
_entity.pdbx_description
1 polymer ?
#
loop_
_entity_poly.entity_id
_entity_poly.type
_entity_poly.pdbx_seq_one_letter_code
_entity_poly.pdbx_strand_id
1 'polypeptide(L)' 'LDEVNARPAAQRAEALKAKHAFKAEMDDEARAVMFPQNARLTA' A
#
# COMPACT_ATOMS: atom_id res chain seq x y z
N LEU A 1 26.24 -5.66 2.84
CA LEU A 1 24.77 -5.69 2.68
C LEU A 1 24.13 -6.61 3.73
N ASP A 2 24.70 -7.81 3.94
CA ASP A 2 24.14 -8.81 4.85
C ASP A 2 24.20 -8.46 6.35
N GLU A 3 25.28 -7.84 6.84
CA GLU A 3 25.39 -7.46 8.26
C GLU A 3 24.35 -6.40 8.69
N VAL A 4 23.92 -5.54 7.77
CA VAL A 4 22.91 -4.51 8.05
C VAL A 4 21.53 -5.14 8.23
N ASN A 5 21.22 -6.19 7.47
CA ASN A 5 19.96 -6.92 7.54
C ASN A 5 19.85 -7.80 8.79
N ALA A 6 20.98 -8.20 9.39
CA ALA A 6 21.01 -8.95 10.64
C ALA A 6 20.64 -8.11 11.87
N ARG A 7 20.56 -6.78 11.73
CA ARG A 7 20.20 -5.89 12.84
C ARG A 7 18.73 -6.11 13.22
N PRO A 8 18.40 -6.17 14.52
CA PRO A 8 17.02 -6.32 14.98
C PRO A 8 16.06 -5.24 14.43
N ALA A 9 16.58 -4.04 14.14
CA ALA A 9 15.81 -2.97 13.52
C ALA A 9 15.40 -3.28 12.07
N ALA A 10 16.29 -3.89 11.27
CA ALA A 10 16.01 -4.27 9.89
C ALA A 10 14.94 -5.38 9.83
N GLN A 11 15.02 -6.37 10.73
CA GLN A 11 14.00 -7.41 10.84
C GLN A 11 12.62 -6.87 11.21
N ARG A 12 12.55 -5.88 12.11
CA ARG A 12 11.28 -5.22 12.45
C ARG A 12 10.71 -4.42 11.29
N ALA A 13 11.56 -3.72 10.53
CA ALA A 13 11.12 -2.98 9.35
C ALA A 13 10.57 -3.92 8.26
N GLU A 14 11.26 -5.03 7.98
CA GLU A 14 10.77 -6.04 7.04
C GLU A 14 9.46 -6.70 7.54
N ALA A 15 9.33 -6.97 8.85
CA ALA A 15 8.09 -7.48 9.41
C ALA A 15 6.91 -6.51 9.27
N LEU A 16 7.14 -5.19 9.38
CA LEU A 16 6.11 -4.18 9.17
C LEU A 16 5.70 -4.08 7.69
N LYS A 17 6.67 -4.10 6.79
CA LYS A 17 6.47 -4.12 5.34
C LYS A 17 5.66 -5.34 4.88
N ALA A 18 5.93 -6.52 5.45
CA ALA A 18 5.18 -7.74 5.15
C ALA A 18 3.73 -7.68 5.68
N LYS A 19 3.51 -7.07 6.85
CA LYS A 19 2.17 -6.96 7.46
C LYS A 19 1.27 -5.92 6.80
N HIS A 20 1.85 -4.83 6.31
CA HIS A 20 1.12 -3.74 5.68
C HIS A 20 1.56 -3.59 4.23
N ALA A 21 1.20 -4.58 3.41
CA ALA A 21 1.37 -4.46 1.97
C ALA A 21 0.48 -3.31 1.47
N PHE A 22 1.11 -2.28 0.91
CA PHE A 22 0.38 -1.23 0.22
C PHE A 22 -0.39 -1.87 -0.94
N LYS A 23 -1.67 -1.54 -1.04
CA LYS A 23 -2.49 -1.96 -2.16
C LYS A 23 -1.89 -1.37 -3.43
N ALA A 24 -1.47 -2.24 -4.36
CA ALA A 24 -0.84 -1.83 -5.60
C ALA A 24 -1.86 -1.23 -6.59
N GLU A 25 -3.13 -1.60 -6.45
CA GLU A 25 -4.19 -1.21 -7.36
C GLU A 25 -5.25 -0.36 -6.65
N MET A 26 -5.72 0.67 -7.34
CA MET A 26 -6.87 1.43 -6.90
C MET A 26 -8.14 0.71 -7.34
N ASP A 27 -8.91 0.17 -6.38
CA ASP A 27 -10.17 -0.50 -6.69
C ASP A 27 -11.28 0.51 -7.00
N ASP A 28 -12.42 -0.01 -7.47
CA ASP A 28 -13.57 0.81 -7.85
C ASP A 28 -14.14 1.59 -6.65
N GLU A 29 -14.09 1.01 -5.45
CA GLU A 29 -14.54 1.66 -4.21
C GLU A 29 -13.66 2.87 -3.86
N ALA A 30 -12.34 2.71 -3.84
CA ALA A 30 -11.41 3.79 -3.56
C ALA A 30 -11.46 4.87 -4.64
N ARG A 31 -11.62 4.49 -5.92
CA ARG A 31 -11.85 5.43 -7.02
C ARG A 31 -13.12 6.24 -6.84
N ALA A 32 -14.20 5.63 -6.37
CA ALA A 32 -15.46 6.31 -6.10
C ALA A 32 -15.34 7.31 -4.94
N VAL A 33 -14.60 6.94 -3.87
CA VAL A 33 -14.38 7.84 -2.72
C VAL A 33 -13.46 9.01 -3.06
N MET A 34 -12.39 8.78 -3.81
CA MET A 34 -11.43 9.85 -4.14
C MET A 34 -11.90 10.75 -5.29
N PHE A 35 -12.72 10.24 -6.22
CA PHE A 35 -13.18 10.98 -7.38
C PHE A 35 -14.71 10.87 -7.57
N PRO A 36 -15.52 11.34 -6.60
CA PRO A 36 -16.97 11.21 -6.66
C PRO A 36 -17.59 11.88 -7.90
N GLN A 37 -16.95 12.92 -8.44
CA GLN A 37 -17.37 13.61 -9.66
C GLN A 37 -17.31 12.75 -10.93
N ASN A 38 -16.61 11.61 -10.91
CA ASN A 38 -16.53 10.72 -12.07
C ASN A 38 -17.84 9.94 -12.29
N ALA A 39 -18.75 9.89 -11.31
CA ALA A 39 -20.05 9.25 -11.45
C ALA A 39 -20.87 9.79 -12.65
N ARG A 40 -20.65 11.05 -13.04
CA ARG A 40 -21.33 11.67 -14.20
C ARG A 40 -20.78 11.22 -15.56
N LEU A 41 -19.60 10.61 -15.59
CA LEU A 41 -18.89 10.23 -16.83
C LEU A 41 -19.19 8.78 -17.23
N THR A 42 -19.83 8.01 -16.35
CA THR A 42 -20.16 6.60 -16.55
C THR A 42 -21.56 6.38 -17.16
N ALA A 43 -22.25 7.46 -17.58
CA ALA A 43 -23.58 7.44 -18.20
C ALA A 43 -23.54 7.20 -19.72
#